data_AF-A0A8K0XZM8-F1
#
_entry.id   AF-A0A8K0XZM8-F1
#
_cell.length_a   1.000
_cell.length_b   1.000
_cell.length_c   1.000
_cell.angle_alpha   90.00
_cell.angle_beta   90.00
_cell.angle_gamma   90.00
#
_symmetry.space_group_name_H-M   'P 1'
#
loop_
_entity.id
_entity.type
_entity.pdbx_description
1 polymer ?
#
loop_
_entity_poly.entity_id
_entity_poly.type
_entity_poly.pdbx_seq_one_letter_code
_entity_poly.pdbx_strand_id
1 'polypeptide(L)'
;MTARFTDMGAGAGDAATRIGAAVLAEVQAEGGDDRTVALSFSSEAPVLRDYSFGPGWEVLGHRPQEVDLSRIAAGAVPLLKDHRRDLDSKVGTVARAWIEGARGKAIVTFAATPEGEAMLARVRAAEVQSVSVGYAAHAFEVVGDLEGVPVVRVTGWELLEVSLVATPADPSVGIGRSFTPALKGSSMTTPNPAAPVNPAPVASATAAMEATRAERHRVREIEATARQMNMPGDMLAAAIEDGTTLADFQRQALDFIGSDTATATRQRMFAPAIRRGGEREYSLTRAIAAELSGNWSDAGFEREVAQETTRAVGKSASGFYVPPAVLGRAVITTATAPALIGTDHMASAFIDALRPEVAVMGLGATVLPGLVENVAIPRMVSGTAAEWIGEDAAASESSPVFDSVPLTLKQLSARSQLSRRQLKQSLPGLDVLLRNDLRRSIGIELDRAAISGAGSATVPRGILNTVGIGSVAVGANGGVPHFPFLTRLMAEVEAENVAGTSYGWLTNHFVKGTLLSTQTADGAQQMILQRNGTDWTIAGYKAAFSNLVPATGTKGTGTDLSTLIFGNWSDLLIGQWGGIDIVVDDATEAAKGNVRIIAHSEWDIAVRHPQSFAAITDAVTVAG
;
A
#
# COMPACT_ATOMS: atom_id res chain seq x y z
N MET A 1 5.78 42.74 -56.68
CA MET A 1 7.10 42.10 -56.49
C MET A 1 6.96 41.18 -55.27
N THR A 2 6.16 40.10 -55.30
CA THR A 2 6.45 38.76 -55.87
C THR A 2 7.78 38.16 -55.42
N ALA A 3 7.74 37.27 -54.42
CA ALA A 3 8.53 36.02 -54.26
C ALA A 3 8.28 35.45 -52.85
N ARG A 4 7.42 34.44 -52.68
CA ARG A 4 7.73 32.98 -52.69
C ARG A 4 8.31 32.46 -51.36
N PHE A 5 7.41 31.88 -50.56
CA PHE A 5 7.67 30.75 -49.67
C PHE A 5 8.29 29.61 -50.48
N THR A 6 9.52 29.21 -50.14
CA THR A 6 10.02 27.85 -50.38
C THR A 6 11.21 27.59 -49.45
N ASP A 7 11.13 26.44 -48.78
CA ASP A 7 12.23 25.60 -48.31
C ASP A 7 12.79 25.80 -46.88
N MET A 8 12.14 25.15 -45.91
CA MET A 8 12.77 24.67 -44.66
C MET A 8 12.19 23.29 -44.31
N GLY A 9 12.23 22.35 -45.26
CA GLY A 9 11.63 21.03 -45.11
C GLY A 9 12.50 19.90 -45.64
N ALA A 10 13.79 19.84 -45.30
CA ALA A 10 14.66 18.76 -45.78
C ALA A 10 15.74 18.27 -44.78
N GLY A 11 15.75 18.72 -43.52
CA GLY A 11 16.80 18.36 -42.55
C GLY A 11 16.45 17.26 -41.54
N ALA A 12 15.17 17.10 -41.17
CA ALA A 12 14.75 16.16 -40.11
C ALA A 12 14.46 14.74 -40.62
N GLY A 13 14.10 14.59 -41.90
CA GLY A 13 13.82 13.29 -42.51
C GLY A 13 15.09 12.43 -42.63
N ASP A 14 16.20 13.03 -43.06
CA ASP A 14 17.44 12.30 -43.38
C ASP A 14 18.14 11.73 -42.12
N ALA A 15 18.04 12.39 -40.96
CA ALA A 15 18.57 11.85 -39.70
C ALA A 15 17.72 10.68 -39.16
N ALA A 16 16.39 10.79 -39.19
CA ALA A 16 15.48 9.71 -38.79
C ALA A 16 15.56 8.51 -39.75
N THR A 17 15.72 8.76 -41.06
CA THR A 17 15.92 7.70 -42.06
C THR A 17 17.28 7.01 -41.93
N ARG A 18 18.36 7.73 -41.59
CA ARG A 18 19.67 7.12 -41.30
C ARG A 18 19.69 6.30 -40.01
N ILE A 19 19.02 6.78 -38.95
CA ILE A 19 18.85 6.03 -37.69
C ILE A 19 17.97 4.80 -37.93
N GLY A 20 16.86 4.95 -38.66
CA GLY A 20 16.01 3.84 -39.08
C GLY A 20 16.76 2.80 -39.92
N ALA A 21 17.63 3.23 -40.83
CA ALA A 21 18.47 2.36 -41.66
C ALA A 21 19.57 1.64 -40.84
N ALA A 22 20.15 2.28 -39.83
CA ALA A 22 21.13 1.65 -38.93
C ALA A 22 20.48 0.60 -38.01
N VAL A 23 19.27 0.88 -37.50
CA VAL A 23 18.46 -0.09 -36.75
C VAL A 23 18.02 -1.25 -37.66
N LEU A 24 17.60 -0.97 -38.89
CA LEU A 24 17.27 -2.00 -39.90
C LEU A 24 18.48 -2.86 -40.30
N ALA A 25 19.69 -2.30 -40.31
CA ALA A 25 20.92 -3.05 -40.57
C ALA A 25 21.31 -3.98 -39.40
N GLU A 26 21.05 -3.59 -38.14
CA GLU A 26 21.23 -4.45 -36.96
C GLU A 26 20.15 -5.55 -36.84
N VAL A 27 18.96 -5.34 -37.40
CA VAL A 27 17.85 -6.33 -37.46
C VAL A 27 18.16 -7.51 -38.41
N GLN A 28 19.06 -7.34 -39.39
CA GLN A 28 19.30 -8.36 -40.42
C GLN A 28 20.55 -9.24 -40.22
N ALA A 29 21.35 -9.05 -39.17
CA ALA A 29 22.70 -9.61 -39.17
C ALA A 29 22.83 -11.08 -38.74
N GLU A 30 21.89 -11.71 -38.03
CA GLU A 30 21.97 -13.16 -37.75
C GLU A 30 20.58 -13.81 -37.64
N GLY A 31 20.15 -14.55 -38.67
CA GLY A 31 19.10 -15.56 -38.54
C GLY A 31 17.92 -15.51 -39.51
N GLY A 32 17.75 -14.45 -40.31
CA GLY A 32 16.72 -14.39 -41.35
C GLY A 32 15.26 -14.35 -40.87
N ASP A 33 15.01 -14.15 -39.57
CA ASP A 33 13.67 -13.89 -39.01
C ASP A 33 13.49 -12.38 -38.80
N ASP A 34 12.46 -11.80 -39.40
CA ASP A 34 12.13 -10.38 -39.31
C ASP A 34 11.87 -9.92 -37.85
N ARG A 35 11.71 -10.82 -36.89
CA ARG A 35 11.42 -10.50 -35.48
C ARG A 35 12.64 -10.50 -34.55
N THR A 36 13.85 -10.60 -35.07
CA THR A 36 15.08 -10.51 -34.26
C THR A 36 15.68 -9.11 -34.23
N VAL A 37 16.17 -8.67 -33.07
CA VAL A 37 16.83 -7.37 -32.89
C VAL A 37 18.12 -7.55 -32.09
N ALA A 38 19.23 -6.97 -32.57
CA ALA A 38 20.47 -6.86 -31.82
C ALA A 38 20.47 -5.62 -30.92
N LEU A 39 20.99 -5.74 -29.70
CA LEU A 39 21.06 -4.63 -28.74
C LEU A 39 22.21 -4.78 -27.74
N SER A 40 22.53 -3.69 -27.05
CA SER A 40 23.32 -3.74 -25.81
C SER A 40 22.42 -3.56 -24.59
N PHE A 41 22.67 -4.33 -23.53
CA PHE A 41 21.82 -4.36 -22.33
C PHE A 41 22.54 -3.99 -21.03
N SER A 42 23.88 -3.99 -21.02
CA SER A 42 24.67 -3.55 -19.85
C SER A 42 26.04 -3.02 -20.26
N SER A 43 26.61 -2.13 -19.46
CA SER A 43 27.99 -1.64 -19.54
C SER A 43 28.55 -1.36 -18.14
N GLU A 44 29.82 -0.96 -18.06
CA GLU A 44 30.46 -0.55 -16.80
C GLU A 44 30.14 0.91 -16.41
N ALA A 45 29.06 1.50 -16.93
CA ALA A 45 28.58 2.81 -16.51
C ALA A 45 28.17 2.78 -15.02
N PRO A 46 28.69 3.68 -14.17
CA PRO A 46 28.30 3.72 -12.76
C PRO A 46 26.82 4.09 -12.60
N VAL A 47 26.09 3.30 -11.81
CA VAL A 47 24.69 3.54 -11.45
C VAL A 47 24.60 3.67 -9.94
N LEU A 48 24.04 4.78 -9.47
CA LEU A 48 23.88 5.00 -8.03
C LEU A 48 22.84 4.03 -7.46
N ARG A 49 23.22 3.27 -6.43
CA ARG A 49 22.35 2.32 -5.73
C ARG A 49 22.53 2.41 -4.22
N ASP A 50 21.49 2.05 -3.49
CA ASP A 50 21.53 1.95 -2.05
C ASP A 50 22.00 0.56 -1.63
N TYR A 51 23.08 0.50 -0.85
CA TYR A 51 23.56 -0.70 -0.19
C TYR A 51 23.32 -0.62 1.32
N SER A 52 23.51 -1.73 2.02
CA SER A 52 23.44 -1.77 3.49
C SER A 52 24.43 -0.84 4.20
N PHE A 53 25.49 -0.40 3.51
CA PHE A 53 26.49 0.53 4.02
C PHE A 53 26.33 1.97 3.52
N GLY A 54 25.20 2.29 2.89
CA GLY A 54 24.91 3.62 2.32
C GLY A 54 24.91 3.62 0.78
N PRO A 55 24.84 4.81 0.16
CA PRO A 55 24.85 4.93 -1.30
C PRO A 55 26.20 4.42 -1.84
N GLY A 56 26.14 3.72 -2.97
CA GLY A 56 27.30 3.23 -3.70
C GLY A 56 27.10 3.41 -5.20
N TRP A 57 28.16 3.81 -5.90
CA TRP A 57 28.20 3.79 -7.35
C TRP A 57 28.44 2.36 -7.81
N GLU A 58 27.37 1.65 -8.16
CA GLU A 58 27.47 0.28 -8.64
C GLU A 58 27.96 0.24 -10.09
N VAL A 59 28.97 -0.58 -10.35
CA VAL A 59 29.51 -0.87 -11.68
C VAL A 59 29.38 -2.37 -11.93
N LEU A 60 28.58 -2.76 -12.91
CA LEU A 60 28.50 -4.17 -13.33
C LEU A 60 29.80 -4.57 -14.01
N GLY A 61 30.45 -5.62 -13.52
CA GLY A 61 31.68 -6.12 -14.10
C GLY A 61 31.44 -6.95 -15.37
N HIS A 62 32.27 -6.74 -16.39
CA HIS A 62 32.23 -7.46 -17.66
C HIS A 62 33.54 -8.20 -17.98
N ARG A 63 34.38 -8.49 -16.98
CA ARG A 63 35.57 -9.33 -17.18
C ARG A 63 35.14 -10.80 -17.39
N PRO A 64 36.01 -11.64 -17.98
CA PRO A 64 35.73 -13.07 -18.07
C PRO A 64 35.37 -13.65 -16.69
N GLN A 65 34.29 -14.44 -16.63
CA GLN A 65 33.74 -15.07 -15.41
C GLN A 65 32.95 -14.16 -14.46
N GLU A 66 32.89 -12.84 -14.67
CA GLU A 66 32.06 -11.95 -13.84
C GLU A 66 30.56 -12.03 -14.18
N VAL A 67 30.22 -12.55 -15.36
CA VAL A 67 28.83 -12.64 -15.87
C VAL A 67 28.42 -14.09 -16.10
N ASP A 68 27.36 -14.53 -15.43
CA ASP A 68 26.70 -15.80 -15.67
C ASP A 68 25.55 -15.61 -16.69
N LEU A 69 25.75 -16.18 -17.88
CA LEU A 69 24.78 -16.20 -18.98
C LEU A 69 24.14 -17.59 -19.18
N SER A 70 24.36 -18.53 -18.26
CA SER A 70 23.88 -19.92 -18.37
C SER A 70 22.35 -20.03 -18.50
N ARG A 71 21.60 -19.09 -17.92
CA ARG A 71 20.12 -19.01 -18.05
C ARG A 71 19.62 -18.89 -19.48
N ILE A 72 20.45 -18.35 -20.39
CA ILE A 72 20.07 -18.20 -21.81
C ILE A 72 19.99 -19.56 -22.49
N ALA A 73 20.89 -20.49 -22.16
CA ALA A 73 20.88 -21.84 -22.72
C ALA A 73 19.60 -22.63 -22.36
N ALA A 74 18.93 -22.25 -21.26
CA ALA A 74 17.65 -22.80 -20.85
C ALA A 74 16.43 -22.07 -21.45
N GLY A 75 16.63 -21.05 -22.30
CA GLY A 75 15.53 -20.22 -22.83
C GLY A 75 14.80 -19.38 -21.77
N ALA A 76 15.40 -19.20 -20.60
CA ALA A 76 14.74 -18.71 -19.39
C ALA A 76 14.83 -17.19 -19.19
N VAL A 77 15.49 -16.45 -20.10
CA VAL A 77 15.66 -14.99 -19.99
C VAL A 77 14.62 -14.29 -20.89
N PRO A 78 13.60 -13.63 -20.32
CA PRO A 78 12.57 -12.94 -21.09
C PRO A 78 13.07 -11.59 -21.62
N LEU A 79 12.47 -11.16 -22.74
CA LEU A 79 12.45 -9.77 -23.14
C LEU A 79 11.15 -9.14 -22.63
N LEU A 80 11.26 -8.09 -21.82
CA LEU A 80 10.12 -7.43 -21.20
C LEU A 80 9.89 -6.02 -21.76
N LYS A 81 8.65 -5.52 -21.67
CA LYS A 81 8.28 -4.13 -22.00
C LYS A 81 8.44 -3.15 -20.84
N ASP A 82 8.80 -3.65 -19.66
CA ASP A 82 9.11 -2.92 -18.42
C ASP A 82 9.82 -3.90 -17.44
N HIS A 83 10.01 -3.51 -16.18
CA HIS A 83 10.67 -4.35 -15.16
C HIS A 83 9.72 -5.29 -14.39
N ARG A 84 8.46 -5.45 -14.83
CA ARG A 84 7.51 -6.33 -14.15
C ARG A 84 7.68 -7.76 -14.64
N ARG A 85 7.89 -8.67 -13.68
CA ARG A 85 8.09 -10.11 -13.91
C ARG A 85 6.78 -10.88 -13.99
N ASP A 86 5.80 -10.33 -14.71
CA ASP A 86 4.53 -10.97 -15.02
C ASP A 86 4.48 -11.37 -16.51
N LEU A 87 3.54 -12.23 -16.88
CA LEU A 87 3.42 -12.72 -18.26
C LEU A 87 2.98 -11.62 -19.24
N ASP A 88 2.21 -10.63 -18.77
CA ASP A 88 1.70 -9.54 -19.62
C ASP A 88 2.81 -8.58 -20.05
N SER A 89 3.86 -8.46 -19.24
CA SER A 89 5.05 -7.67 -19.57
C SER A 89 6.02 -8.38 -20.50
N LYS A 90 5.86 -9.68 -20.77
CA LYS A 90 6.73 -10.44 -21.68
C LYS A 90 6.37 -10.16 -23.14
N VAL A 91 7.32 -9.57 -23.87
CA VAL A 91 7.18 -9.26 -25.30
C VAL A 91 8.11 -10.08 -26.19
N GLY A 92 8.98 -10.90 -25.60
CA GLY A 92 9.88 -11.78 -26.34
C GLY A 92 10.80 -12.60 -25.44
N THR A 93 11.90 -13.08 -26.03
CA THR A 93 12.93 -13.86 -25.36
C THR A 93 14.32 -13.43 -25.82
N VAL A 94 15.31 -13.53 -24.95
CA VAL A 94 16.71 -13.36 -25.33
C VAL A 94 17.20 -14.64 -26.01
N ALA A 95 17.49 -14.56 -27.30
CA ALA A 95 17.94 -15.71 -28.10
C ALA A 95 19.43 -16.02 -27.87
N ARG A 96 20.24 -14.98 -27.68
CA ARG A 96 21.67 -15.10 -27.43
C ARG A 96 22.17 -13.87 -26.68
N ALA A 97 23.12 -14.03 -25.77
CA ALA A 97 23.89 -12.91 -25.23
C ALA A 97 25.37 -13.26 -25.09
N TRP A 98 26.22 -12.24 -25.11
CA TRP A 98 27.66 -12.35 -24.93
C TRP A 98 28.23 -11.04 -24.36
N ILE A 99 29.48 -11.11 -23.90
CA ILE A 99 30.23 -9.94 -23.45
C ILE A 99 31.27 -9.57 -24.49
N GLU A 100 31.35 -8.29 -24.85
CA GLU A 100 32.33 -7.78 -25.80
C GLU A 100 32.61 -6.30 -25.58
N GLY A 101 33.87 -5.95 -25.34
CA GLY A 101 34.29 -4.57 -25.13
C GLY A 101 33.74 -3.95 -23.84
N ALA A 102 33.73 -4.72 -22.73
CA ALA A 102 33.18 -4.33 -21.43
C ALA A 102 31.68 -3.96 -21.47
N ARG A 103 30.92 -4.67 -22.32
CA ARG A 103 29.47 -4.48 -22.50
C ARG A 103 28.78 -5.81 -22.70
N GLY A 104 27.58 -5.95 -22.14
CA GLY A 104 26.65 -7.04 -22.44
C GLY A 104 25.86 -6.75 -23.71
N LYS A 105 25.90 -7.69 -24.64
CA LYS A 105 25.20 -7.63 -25.94
C LYS A 105 24.29 -8.83 -26.11
N ALA A 106 23.16 -8.62 -26.76
CA ALA A 106 22.17 -9.66 -26.96
C ALA A 106 21.50 -9.57 -28.33
N ILE A 107 21.08 -10.73 -28.82
CA ILE A 107 20.07 -10.87 -29.87
C ILE A 107 18.79 -11.30 -29.18
N VAL A 108 17.71 -10.54 -29.40
CA VAL A 108 16.39 -10.80 -28.82
C VAL A 108 15.40 -11.12 -29.93
N THR A 109 14.44 -12.00 -29.64
CA THR A 109 13.36 -12.38 -30.56
C THR A 109 12.04 -11.95 -29.97
N PHE A 110 11.27 -11.15 -30.72
CA PHE A 110 9.93 -10.72 -30.32
C PHE A 110 8.91 -11.85 -30.48
N ALA A 111 8.01 -11.98 -29.50
CA ALA A 111 6.95 -12.97 -29.54
C ALA A 111 5.91 -12.64 -30.63
N ALA A 112 5.29 -13.66 -31.23
CA ALA A 112 4.18 -13.50 -32.17
C ALA A 112 2.84 -13.30 -31.42
N THR A 113 2.83 -12.43 -30.42
CA THR A 113 1.65 -12.02 -29.67
C THR A 113 1.32 -10.57 -30.03
N PRO A 114 0.07 -10.10 -29.82
CA PRO A 114 -0.28 -8.70 -30.07
C PRO A 114 0.66 -7.70 -29.40
N GLU A 115 1.08 -7.98 -28.17
CA GLU A 115 2.00 -7.14 -27.39
C GLU A 115 3.43 -7.17 -27.96
N GLY A 116 3.90 -8.34 -28.40
CA GLY A 116 5.20 -8.52 -29.04
C GLY A 116 5.29 -7.81 -30.39
N GLU A 117 4.24 -7.92 -31.21
CA GLU A 117 4.14 -7.25 -32.51
C GLU A 117 4.04 -5.72 -32.36
N ALA A 118 3.21 -5.25 -31.42
CA ALA A 118 3.09 -3.82 -31.13
C ALA A 118 4.42 -3.23 -30.66
N MET A 119 5.15 -3.93 -29.79
CA MET A 119 6.45 -3.45 -29.33
C MET A 119 7.52 -3.50 -30.43
N LEU A 120 7.55 -4.56 -31.24
CA LEU A 120 8.45 -4.66 -32.39
C LEU A 120 8.21 -3.51 -33.39
N ALA A 121 6.96 -3.13 -33.64
CA ALA A 121 6.61 -2.00 -34.49
C ALA A 121 7.16 -0.68 -33.93
N ARG A 122 7.06 -0.45 -32.62
CA ARG A 122 7.60 0.75 -31.94
C ARG A 122 9.13 0.78 -31.97
N VAL A 123 9.79 -0.37 -31.81
CA VAL A 123 11.26 -0.49 -31.94
C VAL A 123 11.71 -0.19 -33.38
N ARG A 124 11.02 -0.74 -34.39
CA ARG A 124 11.31 -0.47 -35.80
C ARG A 124 11.07 1.00 -36.18
N ALA A 125 10.08 1.64 -35.56
CA ALA A 125 9.82 3.07 -35.70
C ALA A 125 10.81 3.96 -34.92
N ALA A 126 11.80 3.36 -34.22
CA ALA A 126 12.75 4.04 -33.35
C ALA A 126 12.09 4.84 -32.20
N GLU A 127 10.85 4.51 -31.83
CA GLU A 127 10.17 5.10 -30.67
C GLU A 127 10.71 4.53 -29.35
N VAL A 128 11.13 3.27 -29.36
CA VAL A 128 11.68 2.56 -28.20
C VAL A 128 13.10 2.10 -28.50
N GLN A 129 14.08 2.72 -27.85
CA GLN A 129 15.51 2.43 -28.01
C GLN A 129 16.24 2.16 -26.70
N SER A 130 15.64 2.56 -25.57
CA SER A 130 16.21 2.45 -24.24
C SER A 130 16.06 1.03 -23.69
N VAL A 131 17.16 0.46 -23.22
CA VAL A 131 17.23 -0.89 -22.67
C VAL A 131 17.76 -0.82 -21.23
N SER A 132 17.23 -1.68 -20.38
CA SER A 132 17.72 -1.92 -19.02
C SER A 132 17.88 -3.42 -18.79
N VAL A 133 18.50 -3.76 -17.67
CA VAL A 133 18.80 -5.14 -17.27
C VAL A 133 18.33 -5.40 -15.85
N GLY A 134 17.70 -6.55 -15.65
CA GLY A 134 17.53 -7.13 -14.32
C GLY A 134 18.50 -8.29 -14.14
N TYR A 135 19.17 -8.31 -13.00
CA TYR A 135 20.20 -9.28 -12.66
C TYR A 135 20.14 -9.63 -11.17
N ALA A 136 20.80 -10.74 -10.81
CA ALA A 136 21.14 -11.06 -9.43
C ALA A 136 22.64 -10.84 -9.23
N ALA A 137 23.02 -10.01 -8.26
CA ALA A 137 24.41 -9.87 -7.85
C ALA A 137 24.76 -10.94 -6.81
N HIS A 138 25.77 -11.75 -7.11
CA HIS A 138 26.26 -12.85 -6.27
C HIS A 138 27.58 -12.50 -5.56
N ALA A 139 28.39 -11.62 -6.16
CA ALA A 139 29.65 -11.14 -5.59
C ALA A 139 29.92 -9.68 -6.00
N PHE A 140 30.51 -8.91 -5.09
CA PHE A 140 30.95 -7.55 -5.34
C PHE A 140 32.18 -7.19 -4.49
N GLU A 141 32.92 -6.17 -4.93
CA GLU A 141 34.06 -5.59 -4.22
C GLU A 141 33.97 -4.06 -4.26
N VAL A 142 34.48 -3.39 -3.22
CA VAL A 142 34.60 -1.92 -3.22
C VAL A 142 35.95 -1.57 -3.84
N VAL A 143 35.93 -0.89 -4.98
CA VAL A 143 37.13 -0.63 -5.81
C VAL A 143 37.64 0.80 -5.74
N GLY A 144 36.96 1.66 -4.99
CA GLY A 144 37.37 3.04 -4.80
C GLY A 144 36.23 3.94 -4.35
N ASP A 145 36.35 5.21 -4.69
CA ASP A 145 35.43 6.28 -4.36
C ASP A 145 35.22 7.17 -5.59
N LEU A 146 33.98 7.61 -5.79
CA LEU A 146 33.62 8.60 -6.80
C LEU A 146 32.75 9.66 -6.11
N GLU A 147 33.27 10.88 -6.01
CA GLU A 147 32.60 12.02 -5.38
C GLU A 147 32.22 11.79 -3.90
N GLY A 148 33.05 11.07 -3.14
CA GLY A 148 32.79 10.76 -1.73
C GLY A 148 31.79 9.61 -1.51
N VAL A 149 31.41 8.92 -2.60
CA VAL A 149 30.54 7.75 -2.58
C VAL A 149 31.35 6.51 -3.03
N PRO A 150 31.35 5.40 -2.26
CA PRO A 150 32.07 4.18 -2.63
C PRO A 150 31.66 3.64 -4.00
N VAL A 151 32.65 3.25 -4.82
CA VAL A 151 32.41 2.54 -6.08
C VAL A 151 32.40 1.05 -5.81
N VAL A 152 31.28 0.40 -6.11
CA VAL A 152 31.03 -1.01 -5.86
C VAL A 152 31.05 -1.74 -7.20
N ARG A 153 32.09 -2.52 -7.46
CA ARG A 153 32.16 -3.36 -8.65
C ARG A 153 31.48 -4.69 -8.37
N VAL A 154 30.46 -5.03 -9.14
CA VAL A 154 29.83 -6.36 -9.09
C VAL A 154 30.69 -7.32 -9.91
N THR A 155 31.34 -8.26 -9.23
CA THR A 155 32.31 -9.21 -9.79
C THR A 155 31.72 -10.59 -10.05
N GLY A 156 30.45 -10.80 -9.72
CA GLY A 156 29.70 -11.99 -10.08
C GLY A 156 28.22 -11.66 -10.14
N TRP A 157 27.62 -11.70 -11.33
CA TRP A 157 26.19 -11.48 -11.51
C TRP A 157 25.58 -12.35 -12.60
N GLU A 158 24.30 -12.65 -12.43
CA GLU A 158 23.53 -13.51 -13.30
C GLU A 158 22.45 -12.71 -14.03
N LEU A 159 22.34 -12.89 -15.34
CA LEU A 159 21.33 -12.22 -16.16
C LEU A 159 19.94 -12.82 -15.91
N LEU A 160 18.99 -12.01 -15.44
CA LEU A 160 17.62 -12.45 -15.17
C LEU A 160 16.63 -12.00 -16.25
N GLU A 161 16.76 -10.78 -16.77
CA GLU A 161 15.88 -10.21 -17.81
C GLU A 161 16.61 -9.15 -18.66
N VAL A 162 16.11 -8.94 -19.87
CA VAL A 162 16.39 -7.75 -20.68
C VAL A 162 15.07 -7.00 -20.86
N SER A 163 15.06 -5.70 -20.60
CA SER A 163 13.82 -4.92 -20.52
C SER A 163 13.90 -3.66 -21.37
N LEU A 164 12.86 -3.42 -22.17
CA LEU A 164 12.66 -2.19 -22.93
C LEU A 164 12.01 -1.17 -22.01
N VAL A 165 12.68 -0.05 -21.74
CA VAL A 165 12.24 0.91 -20.72
C VAL A 165 12.16 2.32 -21.29
N ALA A 166 11.35 3.20 -20.69
CA ALA A 166 11.33 4.61 -21.08
C ALA A 166 12.62 5.33 -20.66
N THR A 167 13.10 5.06 -19.44
CA THR A 167 14.28 5.70 -18.84
C THR A 167 15.24 4.61 -18.35
N PRO A 168 16.40 4.40 -18.99
CA PRO A 168 17.35 3.38 -18.58
C PRO A 168 18.22 3.85 -17.42
N ALA A 169 18.62 2.92 -16.54
CA ALA A 169 19.62 3.19 -15.50
C ALA A 169 21.02 3.43 -16.11
N ASP A 170 21.36 2.69 -17.16
CA ASP A 170 22.58 2.89 -17.96
C ASP A 170 22.20 3.61 -19.27
N PRO A 171 22.45 4.92 -19.39
CA PRO A 171 22.11 5.69 -20.57
C PRO A 171 23.07 5.43 -21.74
N SER A 172 24.07 4.56 -21.61
CA SER A 172 25.00 4.22 -22.69
C SER A 172 24.54 3.02 -23.53
N VAL A 173 23.63 2.18 -23.02
CA VAL A 173 23.16 0.93 -23.69
C VAL A 173 21.80 1.12 -24.35
N GLY A 174 21.45 0.24 -25.29
CA GLY A 174 20.21 0.36 -26.07
C GLY A 174 20.27 -0.28 -27.46
N ILE A 175 19.18 -0.12 -28.21
CA ILE A 175 19.01 -0.53 -29.61
C ILE A 175 19.54 0.59 -30.52
N GLY A 176 20.40 0.26 -31.50
CA GLY A 176 20.98 1.25 -32.42
C GLY A 176 22.06 2.16 -31.82
N ARG A 177 22.58 1.83 -30.63
CA ARG A 177 23.71 2.53 -29.99
C ARG A 177 25.01 1.80 -30.33
N SER A 178 25.66 2.23 -31.40
CA SER A 178 26.79 1.53 -32.02
C SER A 178 27.98 1.31 -31.09
N PHE A 179 28.62 0.16 -31.29
CA PHE A 179 29.88 -0.29 -30.69
C PHE A 179 31.06 0.68 -30.94
N THR A 180 31.54 1.45 -29.95
CA THR A 180 32.96 1.85 -29.64
C THR A 180 33.02 2.99 -28.59
N PRO A 181 34.17 3.26 -27.90
CA PRO A 181 34.25 3.25 -26.44
C PRO A 181 34.15 4.61 -25.70
N ALA A 182 33.78 4.47 -24.41
CA ALA A 182 34.18 5.19 -23.20
C ALA A 182 34.32 6.73 -23.22
N LEU A 183 33.52 7.36 -22.34
CA LEU A 183 33.89 8.62 -21.70
C LEU A 183 35.14 8.39 -20.81
N LYS A 184 36.14 9.26 -20.99
CA LYS A 184 37.42 9.29 -20.25
C LYS A 184 37.20 9.42 -18.74
N GLY A 185 37.79 8.51 -17.97
CA GLY A 185 37.98 8.67 -16.52
C GLY A 185 38.75 7.50 -15.90
N SER A 186 40.07 7.68 -15.76
CA SER A 186 41.00 7.03 -14.82
C SER A 186 41.14 5.49 -14.83
N SER A 187 42.31 5.06 -15.33
CA SER A 187 42.83 3.69 -15.26
C SER A 187 43.27 3.35 -13.83
N MET A 188 42.88 2.18 -13.31
CA MET A 188 43.54 1.51 -12.20
C MET A 188 43.80 0.05 -12.56
N THR A 189 45.08 -0.29 -12.68
CA THR A 189 45.64 -1.60 -12.99
C THR A 189 45.79 -2.43 -11.71
N THR A 190 45.57 -3.75 -11.75
CA THR A 190 46.33 -4.79 -11.01
C THR A 190 45.81 -6.23 -11.32
N PRO A 191 46.59 -7.31 -11.04
CA PRO A 191 46.70 -8.51 -11.88
C PRO A 191 46.05 -9.80 -11.33
N ASN A 192 45.88 -10.80 -12.21
CA ASN A 192 45.54 -12.22 -11.96
C ASN A 192 46.78 -13.09 -12.37
N PRO A 193 47.03 -14.38 -11.97
CA PRO A 193 46.07 -15.52 -11.97
C PRO A 193 46.24 -16.69 -10.95
N ALA A 194 45.19 -17.51 -10.77
CA ALA A 194 45.28 -18.98 -10.58
C ALA A 194 43.95 -19.72 -10.91
N ALA A 195 44.07 -20.97 -11.39
CA ALA A 195 43.08 -21.77 -12.14
C ALA A 195 42.18 -22.74 -11.30
N PRO A 196 41.12 -23.35 -11.88
CA PRO A 196 40.09 -24.13 -11.16
C PRO A 196 40.19 -25.68 -11.26
N VAL A 197 39.44 -26.39 -10.40
CA VAL A 197 39.29 -27.87 -10.37
C VAL A 197 37.81 -28.27 -10.20
N ASN A 198 37.34 -29.28 -10.94
CA ASN A 198 35.96 -29.82 -10.98
C ASN A 198 35.71 -30.99 -10.00
N PRO A 199 34.43 -31.30 -9.66
CA PRO A 199 33.99 -32.70 -9.62
C PRO A 199 32.57 -33.00 -10.20
N ALA A 200 32.26 -34.30 -10.35
CA ALA A 200 31.09 -34.92 -11.01
C ALA A 200 30.07 -35.56 -10.00
N PRO A 201 28.88 -36.08 -10.42
CA PRO A 201 27.61 -36.02 -9.65
C PRO A 201 27.08 -37.34 -9.03
N VAL A 202 26.09 -37.21 -8.13
CA VAL A 202 25.19 -38.29 -7.62
C VAL A 202 23.72 -37.80 -7.60
N ALA A 203 22.85 -38.39 -8.42
CA ALA A 203 21.43 -38.01 -8.53
C ALA A 203 20.54 -39.26 -8.66
N SER A 204 19.70 -39.53 -7.65
CA SER A 204 18.48 -40.37 -7.81
C SER A 204 17.59 -40.43 -6.56
N ALA A 205 18.09 -40.13 -5.35
CA ALA A 205 17.27 -40.13 -4.13
C ALA A 205 16.58 -38.78 -3.83
N THR A 206 17.11 -37.67 -4.35
CA THR A 206 16.59 -36.30 -4.13
C THR A 206 15.27 -36.02 -4.85
N ALA A 207 15.08 -36.61 -6.04
CA ALA A 207 13.92 -36.32 -6.89
C ALA A 207 12.56 -36.75 -6.28
N ALA A 208 12.51 -37.84 -5.50
CA ALA A 208 11.27 -38.31 -4.88
C ALA A 208 10.85 -37.47 -3.65
N MET A 209 11.83 -36.97 -2.89
CA MET A 209 11.59 -36.08 -1.76
C MET A 209 11.20 -34.67 -2.24
N GLU A 210 11.78 -34.21 -3.36
CA GLU A 210 11.43 -32.95 -4.02
C GLU A 210 10.00 -32.97 -4.57
N ALA A 211 9.56 -34.07 -5.21
CA ALA A 211 8.19 -34.20 -5.70
C ALA A 211 7.13 -34.16 -4.58
N THR A 212 7.41 -34.82 -3.44
CA THR A 212 6.51 -34.80 -2.28
C THR A 212 6.48 -33.40 -1.61
N ARG A 213 7.62 -32.70 -1.59
CA ARG A 213 7.72 -31.33 -1.06
C ARG A 213 7.00 -30.32 -1.96
N ALA A 214 7.12 -30.48 -3.29
CA ALA A 214 6.43 -29.65 -4.27
C ALA A 214 4.91 -29.82 -4.16
N GLU A 215 4.41 -31.04 -3.97
CA GLU A 215 2.97 -31.28 -3.86
C GLU A 215 2.38 -30.71 -2.56
N ARG A 216 3.11 -30.82 -1.44
CA ARG A 216 2.72 -30.16 -0.18
C ARG A 216 2.75 -28.64 -0.28
N HIS A 217 3.66 -28.07 -1.09
CA HIS A 217 3.72 -26.64 -1.35
C HIS A 217 2.51 -26.18 -2.17
N ARG A 218 2.19 -26.90 -3.26
CA ARG A 218 1.03 -26.63 -4.11
C ARG A 218 -0.28 -26.61 -3.30
N VAL A 219 -0.52 -27.64 -2.48
CA VAL A 219 -1.75 -27.73 -1.67
C VAL A 219 -1.84 -26.57 -0.68
N ARG A 220 -0.74 -26.19 -0.02
CA ARG A 220 -0.71 -25.05 0.91
C ARG A 220 -0.99 -23.72 0.22
N GLU A 221 -0.45 -23.50 -0.98
CA GLU A 221 -0.69 -22.27 -1.75
C GLU A 221 -2.12 -22.19 -2.28
N ILE A 222 -2.71 -23.31 -2.69
CA ILE A 222 -4.12 -23.39 -3.09
C ILE A 222 -5.04 -23.10 -1.90
N GLU A 223 -4.78 -23.71 -0.73
CA GLU A 223 -5.53 -23.42 0.50
C GLU A 223 -5.40 -21.95 0.94
N ALA A 224 -4.19 -21.38 0.86
CA ALA A 224 -3.94 -19.98 1.20
C ALA A 224 -4.67 -19.03 0.24
N THR A 225 -4.63 -19.32 -1.07
CA THR A 225 -5.34 -18.54 -2.09
C THR A 225 -6.85 -18.62 -1.89
N ALA A 226 -7.39 -19.82 -1.61
CA ALA A 226 -8.82 -20.02 -1.36
C ALA A 226 -9.31 -19.22 -0.14
N ARG A 227 -8.52 -19.22 0.96
CA ARG A 227 -8.82 -18.43 2.16
C ARG A 227 -8.72 -16.93 1.90
N GLN A 228 -7.67 -16.48 1.20
CA GLN A 228 -7.46 -15.07 0.88
C GLN A 228 -8.57 -14.50 -0.01
N MET A 229 -9.10 -15.33 -0.92
CA MET A 229 -10.13 -14.94 -1.88
C MET A 229 -11.56 -15.30 -1.44
N ASN A 230 -11.71 -15.89 -0.24
CA ASN A 230 -12.97 -16.29 0.37
C ASN A 230 -13.81 -17.23 -0.52
N MET A 231 -13.14 -18.18 -1.18
CA MET A 231 -13.78 -19.15 -2.06
C MET A 231 -14.56 -20.21 -1.28
N PRO A 232 -15.65 -20.77 -1.84
CA PRO A 232 -16.42 -21.80 -1.18
C PRO A 232 -15.62 -23.12 -1.10
N GLY A 233 -15.80 -23.85 0.01
CA GLY A 233 -14.94 -25.00 0.39
C GLY A 233 -15.09 -26.24 -0.51
N ASP A 234 -16.18 -26.33 -1.27
CA ASP A 234 -16.42 -27.35 -2.29
C ASP A 234 -15.49 -27.18 -3.51
N MET A 235 -15.24 -25.95 -3.95
CA MET A 235 -14.28 -25.66 -5.03
C MET A 235 -12.83 -25.93 -4.62
N LEU A 236 -12.49 -25.70 -3.35
CA LEU A 236 -11.17 -26.04 -2.80
C LEU A 236 -10.94 -27.55 -2.77
N ALA A 237 -11.94 -28.33 -2.32
CA ALA A 237 -11.84 -29.79 -2.27
C ALA A 237 -11.64 -30.39 -3.67
N ALA A 238 -12.41 -29.92 -4.67
CA ALA A 238 -12.27 -30.36 -6.05
C ALA A 238 -10.89 -29.99 -6.65
N ALA A 239 -10.37 -28.79 -6.38
CA ALA A 239 -9.08 -28.36 -6.90
C ALA A 239 -7.88 -29.15 -6.34
N ILE A 240 -8.00 -29.66 -5.11
CA ILE A 240 -7.00 -30.54 -4.49
C ILE A 240 -7.08 -31.95 -5.09
N GLU A 241 -8.30 -32.50 -5.23
CA GLU A 241 -8.54 -33.85 -5.74
C GLU A 241 -8.21 -34.00 -7.25
N ASP A 242 -8.55 -33.00 -8.06
CA ASP A 242 -8.29 -32.99 -9.50
C ASP A 242 -6.83 -32.64 -9.88
N GLY A 243 -5.97 -32.35 -8.89
CA GLY A 243 -4.57 -32.01 -9.13
C GLY A 243 -4.38 -30.66 -9.86
N THR A 244 -5.36 -29.76 -9.78
CA THR A 244 -5.37 -28.47 -10.48
C THR A 244 -4.15 -27.63 -10.11
N THR A 245 -3.47 -27.02 -11.10
CA THR A 245 -2.28 -26.20 -10.80
C THR A 245 -2.66 -24.92 -10.06
N LEU A 246 -1.73 -24.35 -9.29
CA LEU A 246 -1.98 -23.09 -8.57
C LEU A 246 -2.43 -21.96 -9.51
N ALA A 247 -1.83 -21.87 -10.69
CA ALA A 247 -2.17 -20.87 -11.69
C ALA A 247 -3.59 -21.05 -12.26
N ASP A 248 -4.03 -22.30 -12.43
CA ASP A 248 -5.39 -22.61 -12.87
C ASP A 248 -6.41 -22.31 -11.77
N PHE A 249 -6.09 -22.66 -10.52
CA PHE A 249 -6.92 -22.33 -9.37
C PHE A 249 -7.03 -20.82 -9.14
N GLN A 250 -5.94 -20.08 -9.32
CA GLN A 250 -5.93 -18.62 -9.27
C GLN A 250 -6.78 -18.00 -10.38
N ARG A 251 -6.76 -18.57 -11.60
CA ARG A 251 -7.68 -18.16 -12.68
C ARG A 251 -9.13 -18.45 -12.33
N GLN A 252 -9.44 -19.65 -11.83
CA GLN A 252 -10.79 -19.98 -11.36
C GLN A 252 -11.24 -19.06 -10.20
N ALA A 253 -10.32 -18.68 -9.32
CA ALA A 253 -10.58 -17.72 -8.24
C ALA A 253 -10.85 -16.31 -8.78
N LEU A 254 -10.10 -15.87 -9.79
CA LEU A 254 -10.29 -14.58 -10.45
C LEU A 254 -11.59 -14.53 -11.27
N ASP A 255 -11.92 -15.61 -11.98
CA ASP A 255 -13.19 -15.77 -12.71
C ASP A 255 -14.37 -15.81 -11.73
N PHE A 256 -14.22 -16.51 -10.60
CA PHE A 256 -15.19 -16.47 -9.52
C PHE A 256 -15.38 -15.02 -9.05
N ILE A 257 -14.29 -14.30 -8.74
CA ILE A 257 -14.28 -12.89 -8.32
C ILE A 257 -14.90 -11.93 -9.33
N GLY A 258 -14.74 -12.20 -10.63
CA GLY A 258 -15.28 -11.39 -11.73
C GLY A 258 -16.73 -11.72 -12.08
N SER A 259 -17.25 -12.88 -11.68
CA SER A 259 -18.64 -13.28 -11.91
C SER A 259 -19.62 -12.51 -11.02
N ASP A 260 -20.85 -12.32 -11.50
CA ASP A 260 -21.96 -11.74 -10.72
C ASP A 260 -22.20 -12.48 -9.38
N THR A 261 -21.78 -13.74 -9.31
CA THR A 261 -21.77 -14.57 -8.09
C THR A 261 -20.78 -14.07 -7.03
N ALA A 262 -19.60 -13.54 -7.37
CA ALA A 262 -18.70 -12.96 -6.36
C ALA A 262 -19.03 -11.51 -6.00
N THR A 263 -19.67 -10.76 -6.90
CA THR A 263 -20.30 -9.50 -6.53
C THR A 263 -21.46 -9.77 -5.55
N ALA A 264 -22.26 -10.80 -5.81
CA ALA A 264 -23.28 -11.27 -4.89
C ALA A 264 -22.67 -11.84 -3.59
N THR A 265 -21.53 -12.53 -3.62
CA THR A 265 -20.90 -13.13 -2.43
C THR A 265 -20.21 -12.07 -1.56
N ARG A 266 -19.54 -11.07 -2.16
CA ARG A 266 -19.01 -9.90 -1.42
C ARG A 266 -20.12 -9.00 -0.89
N GLN A 267 -21.19 -8.77 -1.66
CA GLN A 267 -22.34 -7.98 -1.21
C GLN A 267 -23.17 -8.73 -0.16
N ARG A 268 -23.15 -10.06 -0.13
CA ARG A 268 -23.84 -10.85 0.91
C ARG A 268 -23.14 -10.84 2.27
N MET A 269 -21.85 -10.50 2.33
CA MET A 269 -21.10 -10.49 3.60
C MET A 269 -21.06 -9.12 4.29
N PHE A 270 -21.36 -8.03 3.57
CA PHE A 270 -21.33 -6.68 4.13
C PHE A 270 -22.53 -5.87 3.61
N ALA A 271 -23.59 -5.83 4.43
CA ALA A 271 -24.88 -5.14 4.24
C ALA A 271 -25.98 -5.94 3.50
N PRO A 272 -27.25 -5.80 3.93
CA PRO A 272 -28.39 -6.38 3.21
C PRO A 272 -28.42 -5.85 1.77
N ALA A 273 -28.87 -6.68 0.83
CA ALA A 273 -28.75 -6.48 -0.60
C ALA A 273 -29.51 -5.24 -1.14
N ILE A 274 -28.91 -4.04 -1.05
CA ILE A 274 -29.40 -2.83 -1.71
C ILE A 274 -28.94 -2.83 -3.18
N ARG A 275 -29.38 -3.81 -3.98
CA ARG A 275 -29.34 -3.74 -5.44
C ARG A 275 -30.51 -4.54 -6.04
N ARG A 276 -31.64 -3.87 -6.24
CA ARG A 276 -32.57 -4.16 -7.34
C ARG A 276 -32.78 -2.87 -8.13
N GLY A 277 -32.71 -3.01 -9.45
CA GLY A 277 -32.53 -1.92 -10.42
C GLY A 277 -33.51 -0.74 -10.28
N GLY A 278 -32.98 0.44 -10.57
CA GLY A 278 -33.64 1.74 -10.51
C GLY A 278 -32.76 2.72 -9.74
N GLU A 279 -32.26 3.75 -10.41
CA GLU A 279 -31.45 4.84 -9.84
C GLU A 279 -32.26 5.64 -8.81
N ARG A 280 -32.45 5.10 -7.61
CA ARG A 280 -33.01 5.83 -6.47
C ARG A 280 -31.88 6.14 -5.50
N GLU A 281 -31.50 7.41 -5.43
CA GLU A 281 -30.50 7.90 -4.50
C GLU A 281 -31.13 8.07 -3.11
N TYR A 282 -30.51 7.46 -2.09
CA TYR A 282 -30.99 7.52 -0.71
C TYR A 282 -30.89 8.96 -0.18
N SER A 283 -31.97 9.57 0.33
CA SER A 283 -31.99 10.92 0.90
C SER A 283 -32.37 10.93 2.39
N LEU A 284 -31.52 11.55 3.22
CA LEU A 284 -31.68 11.54 4.67
C LEU A 284 -32.70 12.60 5.07
N THR A 285 -32.72 13.76 4.40
CA THR A 285 -33.75 14.78 4.60
C THR A 285 -35.15 14.26 4.27
N ARG A 286 -35.32 13.44 3.23
CA ARG A 286 -36.61 12.79 2.94
C ARG A 286 -36.99 11.78 4.01
N ALA A 287 -36.06 10.92 4.44
CA ALA A 287 -36.32 9.97 5.53
C ALA A 287 -36.70 10.69 6.85
N ILE A 288 -35.99 11.78 7.19
CA ILE A 288 -36.26 12.61 8.37
C ILE A 288 -37.61 13.31 8.25
N ALA A 289 -37.95 13.88 7.09
CA ALA A 289 -39.23 14.54 6.86
C ALA A 289 -40.41 13.53 6.89
N ALA A 290 -40.20 12.32 6.38
CA ALA A 290 -41.17 11.24 6.44
C ALA A 290 -41.41 10.76 7.87
N GLU A 291 -40.34 10.62 8.66
CA GLU A 291 -40.44 10.26 10.09
C GLU A 291 -41.16 11.35 10.89
N LEU A 292 -40.84 12.63 10.66
CA LEU A 292 -41.51 13.77 11.31
C LEU A 292 -43.01 13.89 10.97
N SER A 293 -43.38 13.54 9.74
CA SER A 293 -44.76 13.66 9.27
C SER A 293 -45.58 12.39 9.46
N GLY A 294 -44.93 11.27 9.81
CA GLY A 294 -45.52 9.94 9.80
C GLY A 294 -45.90 9.43 8.40
N ASN A 295 -45.61 10.19 7.34
CA ASN A 295 -45.96 9.85 5.96
C ASN A 295 -44.72 9.47 5.14
N TRP A 296 -44.61 8.17 4.86
CA TRP A 296 -43.51 7.59 4.09
C TRP A 296 -43.78 7.46 2.59
N SER A 297 -44.86 8.06 2.06
CA SER A 297 -45.23 7.96 0.64
C SER A 297 -44.10 8.37 -0.31
N ASP A 298 -43.35 9.42 0.07
CA ASP A 298 -42.30 10.03 -0.75
C ASP A 298 -40.89 9.51 -0.40
N ALA A 299 -40.80 8.59 0.58
CA ALA A 299 -39.56 8.02 1.13
C ALA A 299 -39.61 6.48 1.20
N GLY A 300 -40.29 5.83 0.25
CA GLY A 300 -40.48 4.38 0.25
C GLY A 300 -39.19 3.56 0.13
N PHE A 301 -38.20 4.06 -0.61
CA PHE A 301 -36.89 3.41 -0.76
C PHE A 301 -36.07 3.49 0.53
N GLU A 302 -36.05 4.66 1.16
CA GLU A 302 -35.35 4.89 2.43
C GLU A 302 -35.92 4.02 3.55
N ARG A 303 -37.24 3.82 3.55
CA ARG A 303 -37.94 2.93 4.49
C ARG A 303 -37.55 1.47 4.31
N GLU A 304 -37.45 0.99 3.07
CA GLU A 304 -37.06 -0.39 2.76
C GLU A 304 -35.61 -0.64 3.22
N VAL A 305 -34.69 0.28 2.90
CA VAL A 305 -33.29 0.22 3.37
C VAL A 305 -33.19 0.23 4.89
N ALA A 306 -33.94 1.10 5.57
CA ALA A 306 -33.97 1.15 7.02
C ALA A 306 -34.50 -0.17 7.63
N GLN A 307 -35.58 -0.73 7.08
CA GLN A 307 -36.15 -2.00 7.54
C GLN A 307 -35.19 -3.18 7.36
N GLU A 308 -34.51 -3.26 6.22
CA GLU A 308 -33.49 -4.28 5.98
C GLU A 308 -32.29 -4.12 6.93
N THR A 309 -31.89 -2.89 7.24
CA THR A 309 -30.82 -2.62 8.20
C THR A 309 -31.25 -3.03 9.61
N THR A 310 -32.47 -2.72 10.03
CA THR A 310 -33.05 -3.17 11.30
C THR A 310 -33.09 -4.69 11.40
N ARG A 311 -33.46 -5.38 10.32
CA ARG A 311 -33.41 -6.86 10.25
C ARG A 311 -31.99 -7.39 10.39
N ALA A 312 -31.02 -6.76 9.74
CA ALA A 312 -29.61 -7.16 9.81
C ALA A 312 -28.98 -6.89 11.19
N VAL A 313 -29.37 -5.80 11.86
CA VAL A 313 -28.90 -5.44 13.22
C VAL A 313 -29.61 -6.28 14.29
N GLY A 314 -30.82 -6.76 14.02
CA GLY A 314 -31.58 -7.62 14.93
C GLY A 314 -32.15 -6.91 16.17
N LYS A 315 -32.03 -5.58 16.26
CA LYS A 315 -32.59 -4.72 17.31
C LYS A 315 -33.49 -3.66 16.71
N SER A 316 -34.52 -3.24 17.44
CA SER A 316 -35.39 -2.11 17.05
C SER A 316 -34.64 -0.79 17.20
N ALA A 317 -34.64 0.04 16.15
CA ALA A 317 -34.13 1.41 16.18
C ALA A 317 -35.01 2.30 17.07
N SER A 318 -34.44 3.32 17.70
CA SER A 318 -35.26 4.36 18.36
C SER A 318 -35.84 5.34 17.34
N GLY A 319 -35.20 5.49 16.18
CA GLY A 319 -35.73 6.16 15.00
C GLY A 319 -35.62 5.22 13.81
N PHE A 320 -34.61 5.43 12.97
CA PHE A 320 -34.30 4.52 11.86
C PHE A 320 -32.79 4.32 11.69
N TYR A 321 -32.38 3.08 11.38
CA TYR A 321 -30.99 2.78 11.08
C TYR A 321 -30.61 3.22 9.66
N VAL A 322 -29.40 3.77 9.54
CA VAL A 322 -28.75 4.03 8.25
C VAL A 322 -27.50 3.16 8.12
N PRO A 323 -27.35 2.38 7.04
CA PRO A 323 -26.14 1.64 6.77
C PRO A 323 -24.92 2.56 6.66
N PRO A 324 -23.77 2.20 7.26
CA PRO A 324 -22.53 2.95 7.10
C PRO A 324 -22.11 3.15 5.63
N ALA A 325 -22.43 2.19 4.75
CA ALA A 325 -22.12 2.24 3.32
C ALA A 325 -22.86 3.37 2.57
N VAL A 326 -24.08 3.72 3.00
CA VAL A 326 -24.89 4.77 2.37
C VAL A 326 -24.33 6.16 2.68
N LEU A 327 -23.68 6.33 3.84
CA LEU A 327 -22.91 7.53 4.17
C LEU A 327 -21.57 7.61 3.40
N GLY A 328 -21.19 6.55 2.68
CA GLY A 328 -19.94 6.42 1.93
C GLY A 328 -20.02 6.83 0.46
N ARG A 329 -21.20 6.82 -0.15
CA ARG A 329 -21.38 7.01 -1.61
C ARG A 329 -21.71 8.47 -1.94
N ALA A 330 -20.68 9.31 -2.04
CA ALA A 330 -20.80 10.60 -2.71
C ALA A 330 -20.64 10.38 -4.22
N VAL A 331 -21.74 10.31 -4.97
CA VAL A 331 -21.72 10.40 -6.43
C VAL A 331 -21.87 11.87 -6.79
N ILE A 332 -20.75 12.54 -7.07
CA ILE A 332 -20.78 13.84 -7.74
C ILE A 332 -20.82 13.54 -9.24
N THR A 333 -22.01 13.49 -9.82
CA THR A 333 -22.16 13.51 -11.28
C THR A 333 -22.33 14.95 -11.74
N THR A 334 -21.33 15.40 -12.48
CA THR A 334 -21.29 16.65 -13.24
C THR A 334 -22.44 16.73 -14.25
N ALA A 335 -23.32 17.73 -14.12
CA ALA A 335 -24.18 18.17 -15.21
C ALA A 335 -24.46 19.68 -15.10
N THR A 336 -24.21 20.37 -16.22
CA THR A 336 -24.25 21.81 -16.43
C THR A 336 -25.67 22.33 -16.74
N ALA A 337 -25.91 23.63 -16.46
CA ALA A 337 -26.95 24.56 -16.99
C ALA A 337 -28.18 24.86 -16.07
N PRO A 338 -28.96 25.95 -16.30
CA PRO A 338 -28.78 27.29 -15.69
C PRO A 338 -30.02 27.87 -14.96
N ALA A 339 -29.77 28.91 -14.13
CA ALA A 339 -30.70 29.92 -13.58
C ALA A 339 -31.75 29.53 -12.52
N LEU A 340 -31.79 30.24 -11.38
CA LEU A 340 -32.89 31.11 -10.91
C LEU A 340 -32.75 31.55 -9.42
N ILE A 341 -32.15 32.74 -9.25
CA ILE A 341 -32.31 33.86 -8.28
C ILE A 341 -32.96 33.61 -6.90
N GLY A 342 -32.20 33.97 -5.86
CA GLY A 342 -32.72 34.40 -4.55
C GLY A 342 -31.66 34.48 -3.45
N THR A 343 -30.53 35.14 -3.73
CA THR A 343 -29.25 35.12 -2.97
C THR A 343 -28.44 33.84 -3.21
N ASP A 344 -27.49 33.90 -4.15
CA ASP A 344 -26.59 32.83 -4.57
C ASP A 344 -25.73 32.35 -3.38
N HIS A 345 -26.23 31.39 -2.61
CA HIS A 345 -25.38 30.49 -1.87
C HIS A 345 -24.96 29.40 -2.85
N MET A 346 -23.75 29.50 -3.40
CA MET A 346 -23.14 28.39 -4.12
C MET A 346 -23.06 27.20 -3.15
N ALA A 347 -24.04 26.30 -3.18
CA ALA A 347 -24.05 25.11 -2.34
C ALA A 347 -22.81 24.24 -2.57
N SER A 348 -22.18 24.35 -3.75
CA SER A 348 -20.90 23.77 -4.10
C SER A 348 -19.68 24.49 -3.50
N ALA A 349 -19.83 25.73 -3.02
CA ALA A 349 -18.78 26.52 -2.37
C ALA A 349 -19.04 26.67 -0.86
N PHE A 350 -19.79 25.74 -0.26
CA PHE A 350 -19.93 25.69 1.19
C PHE A 350 -18.55 25.53 1.83
N ILE A 351 -18.19 26.49 2.67
CA ILE A 351 -16.93 26.48 3.42
C ILE A 351 -17.16 25.65 4.68
N ASP A 352 -16.66 24.42 4.68
CA ASP A 352 -16.70 23.56 5.87
C ASP A 352 -15.77 24.10 6.96
N ALA A 353 -16.11 23.81 8.21
CA ALA A 353 -15.25 24.14 9.34
C ALA A 353 -13.94 23.35 9.24
N LEU A 354 -12.82 23.98 9.60
CA LEU A 354 -11.55 23.27 9.73
C LEU A 354 -11.67 22.25 10.87
N ARG A 355 -11.42 20.99 10.55
CA ARG A 355 -11.48 19.88 11.50
C ARG A 355 -10.18 19.09 11.47
N PRO A 356 -9.82 18.42 12.58
CA PRO A 356 -8.65 17.55 12.60
C PRO A 356 -8.83 16.36 11.66
N GLU A 357 -7.71 15.89 11.10
CA GLU A 357 -7.66 14.73 10.22
C GLU A 357 -7.80 13.43 11.02
N VAL A 358 -8.61 12.48 10.52
CA VAL A 358 -8.77 11.13 11.09
C VAL A 358 -7.70 10.24 10.48
N ALA A 359 -6.81 9.69 11.31
CA ALA A 359 -5.60 9.02 10.84
C ALA A 359 -5.56 7.51 11.13
N VAL A 360 -6.19 7.03 12.20
CA VAL A 360 -6.03 5.66 12.71
C VAL A 360 -6.51 4.61 11.72
N MET A 361 -7.67 4.82 11.09
CA MET A 361 -8.19 3.90 10.07
C MET A 361 -7.29 3.88 8.82
N GLY A 362 -6.72 5.02 8.42
CA GLY A 362 -5.82 5.13 7.26
C GLY A 362 -4.44 4.53 7.46
N LEU A 363 -4.08 4.23 8.71
CA LEU A 363 -2.85 3.53 9.10
C LEU A 363 -3.02 1.99 9.11
N GLY A 364 -4.26 1.48 9.01
CA GLY A 364 -4.54 0.05 8.88
C GLY A 364 -5.14 -0.61 10.12
N ALA A 365 -5.85 0.16 10.97
CA ALA A 365 -6.64 -0.41 12.06
C ALA A 365 -7.69 -1.42 11.59
N THR A 366 -7.83 -2.54 12.30
CA THR A 366 -8.77 -3.61 11.94
C THR A 366 -10.17 -3.27 12.47
N VAL A 367 -11.13 -3.07 11.56
CA VAL A 367 -12.53 -2.83 11.93
C VAL A 367 -13.31 -4.14 11.94
N LEU A 368 -14.02 -4.42 13.03
CA LEU A 368 -14.90 -5.57 13.23
C LEU A 368 -16.36 -5.09 13.18
N PRO A 369 -17.02 -5.10 12.00
CA PRO A 369 -18.39 -4.62 11.86
C PRO A 369 -19.41 -5.68 12.27
N GLY A 370 -20.64 -5.24 12.59
CA GLY A 370 -21.80 -6.13 12.73
C GLY A 370 -21.84 -6.92 14.03
N LEU A 371 -21.20 -6.44 15.09
CA LEU A 371 -21.25 -7.09 16.39
C LEU A 371 -22.64 -6.92 17.02
N VAL A 372 -23.16 -7.99 17.64
CA VAL A 372 -24.50 -8.02 18.26
C VAL A 372 -24.40 -8.09 19.79
N GLU A 373 -23.46 -8.89 20.31
CA GLU A 373 -23.19 -9.09 21.73
C GLU A 373 -21.75 -8.69 22.08
N ASN A 374 -21.39 -8.79 23.37
CA ASN A 374 -20.01 -8.59 23.80
C ASN A 374 -19.12 -9.67 23.20
N VAL A 375 -17.96 -9.26 22.67
CA VAL A 375 -17.03 -10.17 22.00
C VAL A 375 -15.76 -10.26 22.84
N ALA A 376 -15.27 -11.47 23.09
CA ALA A 376 -13.95 -11.68 23.66
C ALA A 376 -13.08 -12.39 22.63
N ILE A 377 -11.95 -11.79 22.28
CA ILE A 377 -11.02 -12.37 21.32
C ILE A 377 -9.94 -13.12 22.11
N PRO A 378 -9.86 -14.46 22.02
CA PRO A 378 -8.80 -15.21 22.68
C PRO A 378 -7.46 -14.87 22.02
N ARG A 379 -6.44 -14.69 22.86
CA ARG A 379 -5.05 -14.49 22.46
C ARG A 379 -4.17 -15.51 23.17
N MET A 380 -3.16 -16.01 22.47
CA MET A 380 -2.10 -16.80 23.09
C MET A 380 -1.02 -15.82 23.55
N VAL A 381 -0.67 -15.87 24.84
CA VAL A 381 0.32 -14.98 25.45
C VAL A 381 1.72 -15.55 25.30
N SER A 382 1.87 -16.85 25.54
CA SER A 382 3.11 -17.60 25.34
C SER A 382 2.80 -18.97 24.76
N GLY A 383 3.61 -19.37 23.77
CA GLY A 383 3.55 -20.71 23.20
C GLY A 383 4.31 -21.74 24.04
N THR A 384 4.18 -22.99 23.64
CA THR A 384 5.01 -24.11 24.14
C THR A 384 6.47 -23.89 23.73
N ALA A 385 7.39 -23.98 24.69
CA ALA A 385 8.83 -23.89 24.44
C ALA A 385 9.37 -25.24 23.99
N ALA A 386 10.19 -25.23 22.94
CA ALA A 386 10.98 -26.38 22.53
C ALA A 386 12.37 -26.28 23.18
N GLU A 387 12.86 -27.38 23.75
CA GLU A 387 14.20 -27.45 24.33
C GLU A 387 15.03 -28.56 23.69
N TRP A 388 16.34 -28.33 23.63
CA TRP A 388 17.31 -29.36 23.25
C TRP A 388 17.63 -30.20 24.48
N ILE A 389 17.30 -31.48 24.43
CA ILE A 389 17.59 -32.43 25.50
C ILE A 389 18.94 -33.12 25.29
N GLY A 390 19.70 -33.28 26.37
CA GLY A 390 20.91 -34.09 26.39
C GLY A 390 20.62 -35.59 26.37
N GLU A 391 21.63 -36.40 26.11
CA GLU A 391 21.52 -37.86 26.23
C GLU A 391 21.17 -38.23 27.69
N ASP A 392 20.09 -38.99 27.88
CA ASP A 392 19.53 -39.40 29.18
C ASP A 392 18.87 -38.29 30.03
N ALA A 393 18.47 -37.16 29.42
CA ALA A 393 17.70 -36.12 30.09
C ALA A 393 16.21 -36.14 29.72
N ALA A 394 15.33 -35.99 30.72
CA ALA A 394 13.89 -35.83 30.49
C ALA A 394 13.56 -34.39 30.07
N ALA A 395 12.66 -34.24 29.09
CA ALA A 395 12.20 -32.93 28.65
C ALA A 395 11.27 -32.28 29.69
N SER A 396 11.41 -30.97 29.89
CA SER A 396 10.50 -30.16 30.70
C SER A 396 9.15 -30.00 29.99
N GLU A 397 8.05 -30.23 30.69
CA GLU A 397 6.73 -29.93 30.16
C GLU A 397 6.52 -28.40 30.08
N SER A 398 6.20 -27.90 28.89
CA SER A 398 5.76 -26.51 28.71
C SER A 398 4.34 -26.50 28.12
N SER A 399 3.47 -25.63 28.68
CA SER A 399 2.09 -25.47 28.24
C SER A 399 1.84 -24.03 27.77
N PRO A 400 1.02 -23.85 26.72
CA PRO A 400 0.70 -22.52 26.21
C PRO A 400 -0.24 -21.78 27.18
N VAL A 401 -0.04 -20.47 27.32
CA VAL A 401 -0.90 -19.60 28.15
C VAL A 401 -1.84 -18.81 27.25
N PHE A 402 -3.13 -18.81 27.57
CA PHE A 402 -4.16 -18.06 26.85
C PHE A 402 -4.72 -16.93 27.73
N ASP A 403 -5.07 -15.82 27.09
CA ASP A 403 -5.81 -14.70 27.66
C ASP A 403 -6.92 -14.27 26.69
N SER A 404 -7.80 -13.36 27.08
CA SER A 404 -8.87 -12.83 26.23
C SER A 404 -8.90 -11.31 26.25
N VAL A 405 -9.13 -10.71 25.09
CA VAL A 405 -9.33 -9.26 24.94
C VAL A 405 -10.83 -8.98 24.84
N PRO A 406 -11.48 -8.43 25.88
CA PRO A 406 -12.90 -8.15 25.86
C PRO A 406 -13.21 -6.83 25.14
N LEU A 407 -14.23 -6.86 24.29
CA LEU A 407 -14.84 -5.73 23.60
C LEU A 407 -16.28 -5.57 24.09
N THR A 408 -16.62 -4.39 24.61
CA THR A 408 -17.93 -4.08 25.17
C THR A 408 -18.59 -2.90 24.48
N LEU A 409 -19.90 -3.00 24.28
CA LEU A 409 -20.69 -1.96 23.62
C LEU A 409 -20.62 -0.63 24.40
N LYS A 410 -20.12 0.43 23.74
CA LYS A 410 -20.16 1.82 24.25
C LYS A 410 -20.83 2.74 23.23
N GLN A 411 -21.75 3.58 23.69
CA GLN A 411 -22.55 4.44 22.81
C GLN A 411 -21.89 5.81 22.58
N LEU A 412 -21.73 6.18 21.31
CA LEU A 412 -21.29 7.48 20.83
C LEU A 412 -22.47 8.21 20.17
N SER A 413 -22.68 9.48 20.51
CA SER A 413 -23.79 10.28 19.99
C SER A 413 -23.32 11.64 19.45
N ALA A 414 -23.65 11.92 18.19
CA ALA A 414 -23.50 13.24 17.58
C ALA A 414 -24.87 13.91 17.44
N ARG A 415 -24.99 15.20 17.75
CA ARG A 415 -26.25 15.94 17.71
C ARG A 415 -26.11 17.19 16.84
N SER A 416 -27.05 17.39 15.93
CA SER A 416 -27.18 18.60 15.12
C SER A 416 -28.57 19.21 15.30
N GLN A 417 -28.68 20.53 15.17
CA GLN A 417 -29.95 21.25 15.26
C GLN A 417 -30.18 22.02 13.96
N LEU A 418 -31.37 21.86 13.39
CA LEU A 418 -31.79 22.51 12.15
C LEU A 418 -33.15 23.17 12.34
N SER A 419 -33.38 24.31 11.71
CA SER A 419 -34.70 24.95 11.77
C SER A 419 -35.70 24.23 10.85
N ARG A 420 -36.99 24.17 11.25
CA ARG A 420 -38.05 23.60 10.40
C ARG A 420 -38.18 24.33 9.06
N ARG A 421 -37.80 25.61 8.99
CA ARG A 421 -37.80 26.40 7.74
C ARG A 421 -36.66 25.97 6.80
N GLN A 422 -35.49 25.66 7.35
CA GLN A 422 -34.35 25.14 6.58
C GLN A 422 -34.64 23.73 6.03
N LEU A 423 -35.32 22.88 6.81
CA LEU A 423 -35.79 21.57 6.35
C LEU A 423 -36.84 21.68 5.22
N LYS A 424 -37.79 22.62 5.30
CA LYS A 424 -38.82 22.84 4.25
C LYS A 424 -38.28 23.47 2.98
N GLN A 425 -37.24 24.29 3.08
CA GLN A 425 -36.57 24.91 1.93
C GLN A 425 -35.42 24.03 1.38
N SER A 426 -35.34 22.76 1.80
CA SER A 426 -34.17 21.92 1.60
C SER A 426 -33.77 21.81 0.12
N LEU A 427 -32.67 22.48 -0.21
CA LEU A 427 -31.90 22.26 -1.43
C LEU A 427 -31.19 20.89 -1.32
N PRO A 428 -30.98 20.16 -2.43
CA PRO A 428 -30.28 18.86 -2.44
C PRO A 428 -28.92 18.84 -1.72
N GLY A 429 -28.25 19.99 -1.56
CA GLY A 429 -26.95 20.10 -0.88
C GLY A 429 -26.97 20.00 0.66
N LEU A 430 -28.10 20.27 1.33
CA LEU A 430 -28.17 20.21 2.80
C LEU A 430 -28.03 18.78 3.33
N ASP A 431 -28.50 17.81 2.56
CA ASP A 431 -28.44 16.38 2.89
C ASP A 431 -27.01 15.87 2.92
N VAL A 432 -26.25 16.17 1.87
CA VAL A 432 -24.83 15.82 1.75
C VAL A 432 -24.02 16.50 2.85
N LEU A 433 -24.34 17.77 3.14
CA LEU A 433 -23.68 18.52 4.21
C LEU A 433 -23.87 17.86 5.58
N LEU A 434 -25.13 17.62 5.96
CA LEU A 434 -25.46 17.08 7.27
C LEU A 434 -24.88 15.66 7.45
N ARG A 435 -24.94 14.83 6.39
CA ARG A 435 -24.33 13.50 6.40
C ARG A 435 -22.83 13.57 6.61
N ASN A 436 -22.15 14.45 5.87
CA ASN A 436 -20.70 14.60 5.96
C ASN A 436 -20.28 15.13 7.35
N ASP A 437 -21.03 16.09 7.90
CA ASP A 437 -20.73 16.67 9.22
C ASP A 437 -20.91 15.65 10.36
N LEU A 438 -22.03 14.92 10.37
CA LEU A 438 -22.29 13.87 11.37
C LEU A 438 -21.26 12.74 11.27
N ARG A 439 -20.96 12.28 10.04
CA ARG A 439 -19.97 11.24 9.80
C ARG A 439 -18.58 11.66 10.26
N ARG A 440 -18.14 12.87 9.89
CA ARG A 440 -16.81 13.39 10.27
C ARG A 440 -16.71 13.58 11.78
N SER A 441 -17.75 14.10 12.42
CA SER A 441 -17.76 14.29 13.89
C SER A 441 -17.64 12.97 14.65
N ILE A 442 -18.36 11.94 14.21
CA ILE A 442 -18.24 10.57 14.76
C ILE A 442 -16.83 10.03 14.53
N GLY A 443 -16.28 10.18 13.32
CA GLY A 443 -14.93 9.72 12.99
C GLY A 443 -13.85 10.38 13.84
N ILE A 444 -13.94 11.70 14.06
CA ILE A 444 -13.00 12.48 14.87
C ILE A 444 -12.99 12.00 16.33
N GLU A 445 -14.16 11.80 16.94
CA GLU A 445 -14.24 11.30 18.32
C GLU A 445 -13.76 9.86 18.44
N LEU A 446 -14.03 9.02 17.43
CA LEU A 446 -13.54 7.64 17.40
C LEU A 446 -12.00 7.59 17.31
N ASP A 447 -11.40 8.42 16.45
CA ASP A 447 -9.95 8.55 16.29
C ASP A 447 -9.29 9.08 17.59
N ARG A 448 -9.88 10.10 18.22
CA ARG A 448 -9.43 10.61 19.53
C ARG A 448 -9.48 9.52 20.60
N ALA A 449 -10.59 8.77 20.66
CA ALA A 449 -10.75 7.67 21.61
C ALA A 449 -9.74 6.54 21.37
N ALA A 450 -9.41 6.25 20.10
CA ALA A 450 -8.39 5.26 19.73
C ALA A 450 -7.00 5.66 20.24
N ILE A 451 -6.67 6.95 20.18
CA ILE A 451 -5.36 7.46 20.58
C ILE A 451 -5.26 7.60 22.11
N SER A 452 -6.19 8.34 22.72
CA SER A 452 -6.10 8.82 24.11
C SER A 452 -7.36 8.57 24.95
N GLY A 453 -8.25 7.67 24.51
CA GLY A 453 -9.47 7.32 25.23
C GLY A 453 -9.18 6.85 26.66
N ALA A 454 -9.92 7.36 27.63
CA ALA A 454 -9.66 7.14 29.06
C ALA A 454 -9.84 5.68 29.51
N GLY A 455 -10.53 4.83 28.73
CA GLY A 455 -10.79 3.45 29.10
C GLY A 455 -11.71 3.31 30.30
N SER A 456 -12.84 4.05 30.29
CA SER A 456 -13.90 4.00 31.28
C SER A 456 -15.08 3.14 30.80
N ALA A 457 -16.14 3.05 31.60
CA ALA A 457 -17.37 2.36 31.19
C ALA A 457 -18.02 3.00 29.94
N THR A 458 -17.79 4.30 29.70
CA THR A 458 -18.44 5.06 28.62
C THR A 458 -17.49 5.46 27.49
N VAL A 459 -16.18 5.37 27.71
CA VAL A 459 -15.16 5.77 26.72
C VAL A 459 -14.20 4.60 26.49
N PRO A 460 -13.96 4.19 25.23
CA PRO A 460 -12.96 3.17 24.89
C PRO A 460 -11.58 3.49 25.46
N ARG A 461 -10.75 2.46 25.63
CA ARG A 461 -9.35 2.64 26.05
C ARG A 461 -8.49 2.88 24.82
N GLY A 462 -7.82 4.03 24.78
CA GLY A 462 -6.89 4.36 23.71
C GLY A 462 -5.51 3.72 23.91
N ILE A 463 -4.69 3.73 22.85
CA ILE A 463 -3.33 3.19 22.84
C ILE A 463 -2.49 3.79 23.97
N LEU A 464 -2.51 5.11 24.15
CA LEU A 464 -1.68 5.80 25.15
C LEU A 464 -2.02 5.44 26.61
N ASN A 465 -3.24 4.98 26.86
CA ASN A 465 -3.71 4.56 28.18
C ASN A 465 -3.70 3.02 28.34
N THR A 466 -3.19 2.29 27.35
CA THR A 466 -3.06 0.84 27.41
C THR A 466 -1.81 0.46 28.18
N VAL A 467 -1.96 -0.40 29.19
CA VAL A 467 -0.82 -0.88 29.99
C VAL A 467 -0.01 -1.89 29.19
N GLY A 468 1.31 -1.77 29.24
CA GLY A 468 2.23 -2.70 28.56
C GLY A 468 2.64 -2.28 27.15
N ILE A 469 2.32 -1.05 26.73
CA ILE A 469 2.94 -0.46 25.53
C ILE A 469 4.41 -0.14 25.79
N GLY A 470 5.24 -0.21 24.75
CA GLY A 470 6.61 0.28 24.81
C GLY A 470 6.64 1.78 25.12
N SER A 471 7.64 2.22 25.87
CA SER A 471 7.81 3.64 26.20
C SER A 471 9.27 4.03 26.11
N VAL A 472 9.56 5.06 25.32
CA VAL A 472 10.89 5.65 25.23
C VAL A 472 10.83 7.08 25.76
N ALA A 473 11.61 7.33 26.80
CA ALA A 473 11.81 8.66 27.36
C ALA A 473 12.92 9.39 26.60
N VAL A 474 12.62 10.59 26.09
CA VAL A 474 13.63 11.46 25.47
C VAL A 474 14.52 12.11 26.53
N GLY A 475 13.95 12.54 27.66
CA GLY A 475 14.71 13.20 28.72
C GLY A 475 13.96 13.34 30.04
N ALA A 476 14.62 13.86 31.07
CA ALA A 476 14.02 14.07 32.39
C ALA A 476 12.88 15.10 32.38
N ASN A 477 12.98 16.10 31.50
CA ASN A 477 11.98 17.17 31.31
C ASN A 477 11.42 17.19 29.87
N GLY A 478 11.51 16.07 29.16
CA GLY A 478 11.35 16.01 27.71
C GLY A 478 12.58 16.49 26.93
N GLY A 479 12.55 16.32 25.62
CA GLY A 479 13.62 16.78 24.73
C GLY A 479 13.21 16.76 23.26
N VAL A 480 14.04 17.37 22.40
CA VAL A 480 13.77 17.40 20.96
C VAL A 480 13.93 16.00 20.38
N PRO A 481 12.92 15.47 19.65
CA PRO A 481 13.04 14.17 18.99
C PRO A 481 14.18 14.20 17.97
N HIS A 482 15.15 13.32 18.14
CA HIS A 482 16.22 13.08 17.17
C HIS A 482 16.21 11.61 16.73
N PHE A 483 16.87 11.34 15.61
CA PHE A 483 16.78 10.05 14.93
C PHE A 483 17.06 8.82 15.82
N PRO A 484 18.07 8.82 16.72
CA PRO A 484 18.27 7.70 17.66
C PRO A 484 17.10 7.36 18.59
N PHE A 485 16.24 8.32 18.97
CA PHE A 485 15.07 8.00 19.80
C PHE A 485 13.99 7.30 18.99
N LEU A 486 13.87 7.64 17.71
CA LEU A 486 12.92 7.01 16.79
C LEU A 486 13.33 5.56 16.51
N THR A 487 14.62 5.33 16.23
CA THR A 487 15.12 3.96 16.03
C THR A 487 15.04 3.12 17.29
N ARG A 488 15.23 3.72 18.48
CA ARG A 488 14.99 3.04 19.75
C ARG A 488 13.52 2.64 19.91
N LEU A 489 12.58 3.53 19.58
CA LEU A 489 11.15 3.22 19.65
C LEU A 489 10.78 2.07 18.72
N MET A 490 11.36 2.03 17.52
CA MET A 490 11.22 0.90 16.60
C MET A 490 11.79 -0.38 17.19
N ALA A 491 13.00 -0.32 17.77
CA ALA A 491 13.65 -1.47 18.38
C ALA A 491 12.83 -2.06 19.54
N GLU A 492 12.13 -1.24 20.34
CA GLU A 492 11.25 -1.73 21.41
C GLU A 492 10.06 -2.54 20.84
N VAL A 493 9.48 -2.12 19.71
CA VAL A 493 8.39 -2.86 19.05
C VAL A 493 8.91 -4.12 18.35
N GLU A 494 10.05 -4.02 17.67
CA GLU A 494 10.66 -5.13 16.96
C GLU A 494 11.20 -6.22 17.91
N ALA A 495 11.71 -5.83 19.09
CA ALA A 495 12.17 -6.77 20.13
C ALA A 495 11.05 -7.70 20.63
N GLU A 496 9.80 -7.28 20.53
CA GLU A 496 8.62 -8.04 20.96
C GLU A 496 8.11 -9.00 19.87
N ASN A 497 8.86 -9.18 18.77
CA ASN A 497 8.55 -10.10 17.67
C ASN A 497 7.18 -9.86 17.02
N VAL A 498 6.79 -8.60 16.89
CA VAL A 498 5.52 -8.22 16.29
C VAL A 498 5.54 -8.62 14.80
N ALA A 499 4.64 -9.51 14.41
CA ALA A 499 4.51 -9.98 13.03
C ALA A 499 3.40 -9.18 12.34
N GLY A 500 3.74 -7.98 11.86
CA GLY A 500 2.80 -7.05 11.23
C GLY A 500 3.26 -6.57 9.86
N THR A 501 2.31 -6.21 8.98
CA THR A 501 2.60 -5.52 7.72
C THR A 501 2.22 -4.04 7.76
N SER A 502 1.47 -3.60 8.78
CA SER A 502 0.87 -2.27 8.87
C SER A 502 1.61 -1.39 9.89
N TYR A 503 2.93 -1.36 9.80
CA TYR A 503 3.76 -0.47 10.62
C TYR A 503 3.61 0.98 10.18
N GLY A 504 3.40 1.88 11.14
CA GLY A 504 3.27 3.30 10.84
C GLY A 504 3.42 4.19 12.05
N TRP A 505 3.70 5.46 11.78
CA TRP A 505 3.84 6.53 12.76
C TRP A 505 2.56 7.36 12.83
N LEU A 506 2.17 7.76 14.04
CA LEU A 506 1.13 8.75 14.26
C LEU A 506 1.64 9.83 15.22
N THR A 507 1.55 11.10 14.81
CA THR A 507 1.93 12.23 15.66
C THR A 507 1.14 13.51 15.33
N ASN A 508 1.43 14.61 16.03
CA ASN A 508 0.80 15.91 15.82
C ASN A 508 1.57 16.76 14.79
N HIS A 509 0.95 17.88 14.39
CA HIS A 509 1.54 18.78 13.40
C HIS A 509 2.73 19.60 13.94
N PHE A 510 2.86 19.77 15.26
CA PHE A 510 4.02 20.45 15.86
C PHE A 510 5.29 19.60 15.75
N VAL A 511 5.16 18.30 15.98
CA VAL A 511 6.23 17.33 15.77
C VAL A 511 6.58 17.25 14.30
N LYS A 512 5.58 17.30 13.39
CA LYS A 512 5.83 17.38 11.95
C LYS A 512 6.77 18.54 11.59
N GLY A 513 6.50 19.74 12.10
CA GLY A 513 7.37 20.91 11.86
C GLY A 513 8.78 20.71 12.39
N THR A 514 8.92 20.12 13.58
CA THR A 514 10.20 19.82 14.21
C THR A 514 10.99 18.78 13.41
N LEU A 515 10.35 17.69 12.94
CA LEU A 515 11.02 16.63 12.17
C LEU A 515 11.39 17.06 10.74
N LEU A 516 10.74 18.10 10.20
CA LEU A 516 11.11 18.71 8.91
C LEU A 516 12.37 19.57 8.99
N SER A 517 12.69 20.11 10.16
CA SER A 517 13.89 20.95 10.37
C SER A 517 15.04 20.19 11.04
N THR A 518 14.79 18.97 11.52
CA THR A 518 15.80 18.15 12.21
C THR A 518 16.48 17.20 11.24
N GLN A 519 17.82 17.28 11.16
CA GLN A 519 18.64 16.38 10.34
C GLN A 519 18.70 14.97 10.94
N THR A 520 18.86 13.97 10.07
CA THR A 520 18.97 12.55 10.48
C THR A 520 20.26 12.27 11.28
N ALA A 521 21.33 12.98 10.93
CA ALA A 521 22.61 13.00 11.63
C ALA A 521 23.27 14.37 11.42
N ASP A 522 24.25 14.72 12.25
CA ASP A 522 24.98 15.99 12.11
C ASP A 522 25.61 16.11 10.71
N GLY A 523 25.25 17.15 9.97
CA GLY A 523 25.74 17.38 8.61
C GLY A 523 25.02 16.56 7.53
N ALA A 524 24.00 15.77 7.87
CA ALA A 524 23.19 15.06 6.89
C ALA A 524 22.35 16.04 6.06
N GLN A 525 22.31 15.84 4.74
CA GLN A 525 21.41 16.60 3.85
C GLN A 525 19.94 16.17 3.99
N GLN A 526 19.69 14.99 4.56
CA GLN A 526 18.37 14.42 4.73
C GLN A 526 17.78 14.75 6.12
N MET A 527 16.59 15.33 6.11
CA MET A 527 15.78 15.55 7.30
C MET A 527 15.12 14.24 7.75
N ILE A 528 14.76 14.15 9.02
CA ILE A 528 14.12 12.96 9.61
C ILE A 528 12.77 12.69 8.93
N LEU A 529 11.97 13.73 8.70
CA LEU A 529 10.74 13.59 7.95
C LEU A 529 11.02 13.65 6.44
N GLN A 530 10.70 12.57 5.75
CA GLN A 530 10.87 12.45 4.31
C GLN A 530 9.52 12.33 3.61
N ARG A 531 9.51 12.61 2.31
CA ARG A 531 8.34 12.46 1.47
C ARG A 531 8.61 11.42 0.40
N ASN A 532 7.82 10.35 0.38
CA ASN A 532 7.87 9.31 -0.65
C ASN A 532 6.59 9.38 -1.48
N GLY A 533 6.67 10.01 -2.66
CA GLY A 533 5.50 10.32 -3.47
C GLY A 533 4.51 11.25 -2.74
N THR A 534 3.28 10.79 -2.54
CA THR A 534 2.25 11.52 -1.79
C THR A 534 2.32 11.32 -0.28
N ASP A 535 2.95 10.25 0.19
CA ASP A 535 2.97 9.89 1.60
C ASP A 535 4.18 10.47 2.33
N TRP A 536 3.97 10.79 3.59
CA TRP A 536 5.05 11.15 4.51
C TRP A 536 5.63 9.89 5.13
N THR A 537 6.94 9.86 5.32
CA THR A 537 7.64 8.70 5.89
C THR A 537 8.66 9.13 6.94
N ILE A 538 8.72 8.38 8.03
CA ILE A 538 9.74 8.50 9.08
C ILE A 538 10.47 7.15 9.16
N ALA A 539 11.79 7.16 8.98
CA ALA A 539 12.62 5.94 8.98
C ALA A 539 12.08 4.83 8.05
N GLY A 540 11.54 5.20 6.89
CA GLY A 540 11.00 4.26 5.89
C GLY A 540 9.54 3.82 6.08
N TYR A 541 8.93 4.10 7.24
CA TYR A 541 7.52 3.76 7.51
C TYR A 541 6.59 4.95 7.30
N LYS A 542 5.34 4.68 6.89
CA LYS A 542 4.30 5.69 6.68
C LYS A 542 4.07 6.51 7.96
N ALA A 543 3.97 7.82 7.83
CA ALA A 543 3.68 8.74 8.92
C ALA A 543 2.39 9.51 8.65
N ALA A 544 1.46 9.47 9.60
CA ALA A 544 0.25 10.27 9.61
C ALA A 544 0.31 11.34 10.69
N PHE A 545 -0.37 12.46 10.44
CA PHE A 545 -0.37 13.62 11.31
C PHE A 545 -1.80 14.00 11.67
N SER A 546 -2.09 14.15 12.95
CA SER A 546 -3.40 14.59 13.42
C SER A 546 -3.28 15.47 14.65
N ASN A 547 -4.10 16.52 14.73
CA ASN A 547 -4.23 17.34 15.93
C ASN A 547 -4.97 16.62 17.07
N LEU A 548 -5.45 15.40 16.85
CA LEU A 548 -6.01 14.54 17.90
C LEU A 548 -4.94 13.86 18.75
N VAL A 549 -3.69 13.82 18.27
CA VAL A 549 -2.56 13.34 19.07
C VAL A 549 -2.18 14.40 20.10
N PRO A 550 -2.12 14.07 21.40
CA PRO A 550 -1.89 15.05 22.46
C PRO A 550 -0.58 15.84 22.30
N ALA A 551 -0.67 17.14 22.57
CA ALA A 551 0.45 18.09 22.66
C ALA A 551 0.53 18.77 24.04
N THR A 552 -0.13 18.19 25.04
CA THR A 552 -0.33 18.80 26.38
C THR A 552 0.32 17.96 27.48
N GLY A 553 1.29 17.11 27.13
CA GLY A 553 1.98 16.25 28.08
C GLY A 553 2.81 17.06 29.07
N THR A 554 2.98 16.53 30.28
CA THR A 554 3.86 17.10 31.30
C THR A 554 4.84 16.04 31.80
N LYS A 555 6.11 16.42 31.99
CA LYS A 555 7.13 15.53 32.53
C LYS A 555 8.23 16.35 33.23
N GLY A 556 8.47 16.07 34.51
CA GLY A 556 9.37 16.89 35.31
C GLY A 556 8.91 18.34 35.34
N THR A 557 9.75 19.26 34.85
CA THR A 557 9.39 20.68 34.66
C THR A 557 8.90 21.00 33.24
N GLY A 558 8.93 20.04 32.30
CA GLY A 558 8.45 20.23 30.94
C GLY A 558 6.93 20.22 30.85
N THR A 559 6.36 21.18 30.12
CA THR A 559 4.94 21.30 29.79
C THR A 559 4.78 21.34 28.27
N ASP A 560 3.54 21.14 27.78
CA ASP A 560 3.20 21.16 26.35
C ASP A 560 4.01 20.16 25.52
N LEU A 561 4.29 19.00 26.12
CA LEU A 561 5.02 17.92 25.48
C LEU A 561 4.12 17.19 24.50
N SER A 562 4.69 16.91 23.33
CA SER A 562 4.03 16.23 22.23
C SER A 562 4.19 14.72 22.29
N THR A 563 3.21 14.03 21.72
CA THR A 563 3.19 12.57 21.64
C THR A 563 3.50 12.07 20.22
N LEU A 564 4.27 11.00 20.15
CA LEU A 564 4.61 10.27 18.94
C LEU A 564 4.40 8.78 19.19
N ILE A 565 3.65 8.11 18.31
CA ILE A 565 3.30 6.69 18.44
C ILE A 565 3.86 5.94 17.24
N PHE A 566 4.47 4.80 17.49
CA PHE A 566 4.87 3.83 16.47
C PHE A 566 4.30 2.46 16.81
N GLY A 567 3.88 1.70 15.81
CA GLY A 567 3.42 0.34 16.03
C GLY A 567 2.75 -0.28 14.82
N ASN A 568 2.31 -1.52 15.01
CA ASN A 568 1.53 -2.25 14.02
C ASN A 568 0.04 -1.95 14.17
N TRP A 569 -0.52 -1.14 13.27
CA TRP A 569 -1.90 -0.69 13.36
C TRP A 569 -2.93 -1.79 13.16
N SER A 570 -2.58 -2.92 12.53
CA SER A 570 -3.51 -4.05 12.38
C SER A 570 -3.91 -4.69 13.71
N ASP A 571 -3.08 -4.51 14.75
CA ASP A 571 -3.35 -4.99 16.11
C ASP A 571 -4.28 -4.08 16.90
N LEU A 572 -4.62 -2.90 16.38
CA LEU A 572 -5.69 -2.08 16.91
C LEU A 572 -7.02 -2.55 16.35
N LEU A 573 -7.90 -2.99 17.24
CA LEU A 573 -9.23 -3.50 16.92
C LEU A 573 -10.26 -2.42 17.20
N ILE A 574 -11.10 -2.14 16.22
CA ILE A 574 -12.24 -1.24 16.34
C ILE A 574 -13.52 -2.06 16.13
N GLY A 575 -14.23 -2.34 17.22
CA GLY A 575 -15.52 -3.01 17.17
C GLY A 575 -16.64 -2.03 16.85
N GLN A 576 -17.54 -2.40 15.94
CA GLN A 576 -18.77 -1.67 15.66
C GLN A 576 -19.98 -2.56 15.92
N TRP A 577 -20.88 -2.10 16.79
CA TRP A 577 -22.17 -2.75 17.04
C TRP A 577 -23.25 -2.06 16.23
N GLY A 578 -23.98 -2.86 15.45
CA GLY A 578 -25.08 -2.37 14.62
C GLY A 578 -24.70 -1.27 13.62
N GLY A 579 -25.73 -0.54 13.18
CA GLY A 579 -25.61 0.61 12.28
C GLY A 579 -25.62 1.94 13.04
N ILE A 580 -25.61 3.05 12.29
CA ILE A 580 -25.83 4.38 12.87
C ILE A 580 -27.34 4.59 12.95
N ASP A 581 -27.88 4.72 14.16
CA ASP A 581 -29.30 5.04 14.41
C ASP A 581 -29.50 6.55 14.37
N ILE A 582 -30.41 7.02 13.52
CA ILE A 582 -30.74 8.44 13.42
C ILE A 582 -32.10 8.67 14.05
N VAL A 583 -32.08 9.41 15.16
CA VAL A 583 -33.27 9.81 15.90
C VAL A 583 -33.54 11.28 15.60
N VAL A 584 -34.80 11.56 15.23
CA VAL A 584 -35.27 12.91 14.98
C VAL A 584 -36.15 13.33 16.15
N ASP A 585 -35.69 14.31 16.92
CA ASP A 585 -36.43 14.89 18.04
C ASP A 585 -37.01 16.24 17.64
N ASP A 586 -38.33 16.29 17.59
CA ASP A 586 -39.10 17.46 17.17
C ASP A 586 -39.86 18.13 18.31
N ALA A 587 -39.83 17.52 19.50
CA ALA A 587 -40.60 17.90 20.68
C ALA A 587 -39.78 18.80 21.62
N THR A 588 -38.51 18.48 21.86
CA THR A 588 -37.69 19.19 22.86
C THR A 588 -37.42 20.66 22.49
N GLU A 589 -37.34 20.97 21.19
CA GLU A 589 -37.14 22.35 20.69
C GLU A 589 -38.34 22.86 19.89
N ALA A 590 -39.52 22.25 20.06
CA ALA A 590 -40.74 22.62 19.34
C ALA A 590 -41.10 24.11 19.54
N ALA A 591 -40.93 24.62 20.75
CA ALA A 591 -41.19 26.02 21.10
C ALA A 591 -40.34 27.03 20.31
N LYS A 592 -39.17 26.61 19.81
CA LYS A 592 -38.27 27.45 19.00
C LYS A 592 -38.38 27.17 17.50
N GLY A 593 -39.24 26.22 17.09
CA GLY A 593 -39.39 25.82 15.70
C GLY A 593 -38.17 25.10 15.11
N ASN A 594 -37.32 24.51 15.97
CA ASN A 594 -36.15 23.73 15.58
C ASN A 594 -36.45 22.22 15.63
N VAL A 595 -35.66 21.45 14.90
CA VAL A 595 -35.61 19.98 14.90
C VAL A 595 -34.20 19.56 15.28
N ARG A 596 -34.08 18.62 16.20
CA ARG A 596 -32.81 18.02 16.59
C ARG A 596 -32.65 16.68 15.88
N ILE A 597 -31.48 16.48 15.28
CA ILE A 597 -31.11 15.21 14.64
C ILE A 597 -29.98 14.64 15.49
N ILE A 598 -30.16 13.41 15.94
CA ILE A 598 -29.25 12.71 16.83
C ILE A 598 -28.81 11.44 16.12
N ALA A 599 -27.51 11.31 15.85
CA ALA A 599 -26.91 10.09 15.34
C ALA A 599 -26.29 9.32 16.51
N HIS A 600 -26.83 8.14 16.80
CA HIS A 600 -26.28 7.18 17.77
C HIS A 600 -25.51 6.10 17.03
N SER A 601 -24.36 5.73 17.58
CA SER A 601 -23.52 4.66 17.04
C SER A 601 -22.80 3.98 18.19
N GLU A 602 -22.47 2.70 18.05
CA GLU A 602 -21.93 1.90 19.14
C GLU A 602 -20.56 1.34 18.75
N TRP A 603 -19.55 1.64 19.57
CA TRP A 603 -18.15 1.37 19.26
C TRP A 603 -17.36 0.94 20.50
N ASP A 604 -16.27 0.24 20.25
CA ASP A 604 -15.24 -0.03 21.26
C ASP A 604 -13.90 -0.26 20.58
N ILE A 605 -12.84 -0.06 21.35
CA ILE A 605 -11.48 -0.13 20.86
C ILE A 605 -10.67 -0.95 21.83
N ALA A 606 -9.92 -1.90 21.29
CA ALA A 606 -9.00 -2.71 22.06
C ALA A 606 -7.71 -2.95 21.27
N VAL A 607 -6.61 -3.09 22.00
CA VAL A 607 -5.31 -3.45 21.44
C VAL A 607 -5.12 -4.96 21.61
N ARG A 608 -4.85 -5.68 20.52
CA ARG A 608 -4.64 -7.14 20.52
C ARG A 608 -3.42 -7.53 21.35
N HIS A 609 -2.30 -6.84 21.10
CA HIS A 609 -1.03 -6.98 21.81
C HIS A 609 -0.51 -5.58 22.16
N PRO A 610 -0.52 -5.18 23.45
CA PRO A 610 0.04 -3.88 23.86
C PRO A 610 1.46 -3.65 23.36
N GLN A 611 2.26 -4.73 23.31
CA GLN A 611 3.64 -4.74 22.84
C GLN A 611 3.78 -4.34 21.36
N SER A 612 2.71 -4.43 20.56
CA SER A 612 2.70 -3.98 19.16
C SER A 612 2.80 -2.47 18.98
N PHE A 613 2.73 -1.71 20.08
CA PHE A 613 2.80 -0.26 20.08
C PHE A 613 3.84 0.24 21.08
N ALA A 614 4.49 1.33 20.71
CA ALA A 614 5.34 2.10 21.59
C ALA A 614 5.11 3.60 21.40
N ALA A 615 5.28 4.38 22.47
CA ALA A 615 5.07 5.82 22.45
C ALA A 615 6.20 6.62 23.11
N ILE A 616 6.44 7.80 22.54
CA ILE A 616 7.18 8.90 23.17
C ILE A 616 6.14 9.95 23.55
N THR A 617 6.05 10.32 24.83
CA THR A 617 5.08 11.31 25.34
C THR A 617 5.74 12.61 25.80
N ASP A 618 7.07 12.68 25.71
CA ASP A 618 7.89 13.77 26.22
C ASP A 618 8.68 14.51 25.12
N ALA A 619 8.14 14.52 23.91
CA ALA A 619 8.75 15.24 22.78
C ALA A 619 8.56 16.75 22.93
N VAL A 620 9.67 17.49 23.05
CA VAL A 620 9.68 18.94 22.95
C VAL A 620 9.67 19.31 21.47
N THR A 621 8.65 20.06 21.07
CA THR A 621 8.59 20.67 19.74
C THR A 621 9.14 22.07 19.81
N VAL A 622 9.90 22.49 18.81
CA VAL A 622 10.41 23.86 18.79
C VAL A 622 9.22 24.80 18.70
N ALA A 623 9.02 25.61 19.74
CA ALA A 623 8.03 26.67 19.75
C ALA A 623 8.30 27.59 18.56
N GLY A 624 7.25 27.93 17.81
CA GLY A 624 7.29 29.10 16.93
C GLY A 624 7.53 30.37 17.74
#